data_AF-A0A645CN28-F1
#
_entry.id   AF-A0A645CN28-F1
#
_cell.length_a   1.000
_cell.length_b   1.000
_cell.length_c   1.000
_cell.angle_alpha   90.00
_cell.angle_beta   90.00
_cell.angle_gamma   90.00
#
_symmetry.space_group_name_H-M   'P 1'
#
loop_
_entity.id
_entity.type
_entity.pdbx_description
1 polymer ?
#
loop_
_entity_poly.entity_id
_entity_poly.type
_entity_poly.pdbx_seq_one_letter_code
_entity_poly.pdbx_strand_id
1 'polypeptide(L)'
;MNKTMNTGNRFLDSFKRVLVRFKEARFGIGLIKNLPKVADYFSDRNASFLGKAKVFFSFVTTLIYFVFSIDIIPEALFGPLGFFDDAFMIIWAIGIIYEELSKYKGPQDPYERSGKKVYKDPNIIDDANYSIKDEE
;
A
#
# COMPACT_ATOMS: atom_id res chain seq x y z
N MET A 1 38.68 -8.61 0.75
CA MET A 1 37.45 -7.81 0.54
C MET A 1 36.39 -8.31 1.53
N ASN A 2 36.00 -7.48 2.50
CA ASN A 2 35.35 -7.89 3.75
C ASN A 2 33.88 -8.30 3.57
N LYS A 3 33.56 -9.59 3.76
CA LYS A 3 32.21 -10.16 3.59
C LYS A 3 31.17 -9.59 4.58
N THR A 4 31.64 -9.06 5.71
CA THR A 4 30.84 -8.44 6.78
C THR A 4 30.28 -7.06 6.41
N MET A 5 31.00 -6.24 5.62
CA MET A 5 30.52 -4.91 5.18
C MET A 5 29.27 -4.99 4.30
N ASN A 6 29.05 -6.10 3.59
CA ASN A 6 27.93 -6.25 2.66
C ASN A 6 26.61 -6.64 3.37
N THR A 7 26.68 -7.33 4.51
CA THR A 7 25.48 -7.85 5.19
C THR A 7 24.79 -6.78 6.05
N GLY A 8 25.57 -5.99 6.79
CA GLY A 8 25.03 -4.89 7.61
C GLY A 8 24.33 -3.83 6.77
N ASN A 9 24.92 -3.44 5.63
CA ASN A 9 24.31 -2.47 4.73
C ASN A 9 22.98 -2.96 4.15
N ARG A 10 22.87 -4.25 3.77
CA ARG A 10 21.61 -4.84 3.28
C ARG A 10 20.50 -4.82 4.33
N PHE A 11 20.85 -5.07 5.58
CA PHE A 11 19.90 -4.98 6.68
C PHE A 11 19.39 -3.55 6.84
N LEU A 12 20.31 -2.57 6.91
CA LEU A 12 19.97 -1.16 7.03
C LEU A 12 19.13 -0.66 5.84
N ASP A 13 19.44 -1.13 4.64
CA ASP A 13 18.66 -0.80 3.43
C ASP A 13 17.24 -1.38 3.49
N SER A 14 17.10 -2.60 4.02
CA SER A 14 15.78 -3.24 4.21
C SER A 14 14.97 -2.50 5.26
N PHE A 15 15.58 -2.18 6.40
CA PHE A 15 14.97 -1.40 7.47
C PHE A 15 14.53 -0.02 6.97
N LYS A 16 15.42 0.68 6.26
CA LYS A 16 15.13 1.97 5.63
C LYS A 16 13.95 1.87 4.67
N ARG A 17 13.88 0.82 3.84
CA ARG A 17 12.76 0.60 2.92
C ARG A 17 11.42 0.47 3.65
N VAL A 18 11.39 -0.23 4.78
CA VAL A 18 10.19 -0.33 5.63
C VAL A 18 9.75 1.05 6.13
N LEU A 19 10.69 1.82 6.68
CA LEU A 19 10.40 3.18 7.17
C LEU A 19 9.95 4.14 6.06
N VAL A 20 10.55 4.05 4.87
CA VAL A 20 10.16 4.87 3.71
C VAL A 20 8.72 4.56 3.30
N ARG A 21 8.34 3.29 3.17
CA ARG A 21 6.97 2.88 2.86
C ARG A 21 5.96 3.37 3.90
N PHE A 22 6.32 3.29 5.18
CA PHE A 22 5.45 3.77 6.24
C PHE A 22 5.28 5.29 6.24
N LYS A 23 6.37 6.03 5.96
CA LYS A 23 6.32 7.47 5.74
C LYS A 23 5.42 7.82 4.55
N GLU A 24 5.55 7.11 3.43
CA GLU A 24 4.69 7.30 2.25
C GLU A 24 3.21 7.01 2.56
N ALA A 25 2.94 6.04 3.43
CA ALA A 25 1.62 5.77 3.99
C ALA A 25 1.10 6.87 4.94
N ARG A 26 1.82 7.98 5.08
CA ARG A 26 1.53 9.08 6.02
C ARG A 26 1.36 8.54 7.44
N PHE A 27 2.27 7.65 7.85
CA PHE A 27 2.26 7.04 9.18
C PHE A 27 0.92 6.32 9.49
N GLY A 28 0.36 5.63 8.49
CA GLY A 28 -0.89 4.86 8.63
C GLY A 28 -2.17 5.63 8.31
N ILE A 29 -2.16 6.96 8.28
CA ILE A 29 -3.34 7.76 7.91
C ILE A 29 -3.78 7.43 6.47
N GLY A 30 -2.81 7.20 5.57
CA GLY A 30 -3.09 6.79 4.20
C GLY A 30 -3.78 5.43 4.11
N LEU A 31 -3.45 4.50 5.02
CA LEU A 31 -4.11 3.19 5.08
C LEU A 31 -5.58 3.34 5.49
N ILE A 32 -5.86 4.08 6.57
CA ILE A 32 -7.22 4.29 7.08
C ILE A 32 -8.13 4.87 5.98
N LYS A 33 -7.63 5.85 5.22
CA LYS A 33 -8.37 6.45 4.10
C LYS A 33 -8.62 5.49 2.94
N ASN A 34 -7.72 4.55 2.70
CA ASN A 34 -7.82 3.58 1.61
C ASN A 34 -8.39 2.23 2.06
N LEU A 35 -8.76 2.09 3.34
CA LEU A 35 -9.27 0.83 3.90
C LEU A 35 -10.50 0.30 3.15
N PRO A 36 -11.49 1.14 2.75
CA PRO A 36 -12.61 0.67 1.95
C PRO A 36 -12.22 0.12 0.57
N LYS A 37 -11.08 0.55 0.01
CA LYS A 37 -10.57 0.06 -1.28
C LYS A 37 -10.05 -1.37 -1.21
N VAL A 38 -9.78 -1.90 0.00
CA VAL A 38 -9.24 -3.25 0.17
C VAL A 38 -10.19 -4.30 -0.39
N ALA A 39 -11.48 -4.19 -0.09
CA ALA A 39 -12.49 -5.15 -0.58
C ALA A 39 -12.56 -5.14 -2.11
N ASP A 40 -12.58 -3.94 -2.71
CA ASP A 40 -12.57 -3.77 -4.16
C ASP A 40 -11.28 -4.33 -4.77
N TYR A 41 -10.12 -4.04 -4.18
CA TYR A 41 -8.83 -4.54 -4.60
C TYR A 41 -8.78 -6.07 -4.67
N PHE A 42 -9.29 -6.76 -3.64
CA PHE A 42 -9.32 -8.22 -3.63
C PHE A 42 -10.34 -8.81 -4.62
N SER A 43 -11.46 -8.12 -4.83
CA SER A 43 -12.53 -8.57 -5.75
C SER A 43 -12.20 -8.33 -7.22
N ASP A 44 -11.35 -7.34 -7.52
CA ASP A 44 -11.01 -6.95 -8.88
C ASP A 44 -10.08 -7.96 -9.56
N ARG A 45 -10.53 -8.58 -10.66
CA ARG A 45 -9.73 -9.55 -11.42
C ARG A 45 -8.53 -8.92 -12.14
N ASN A 46 -8.55 -7.61 -12.39
CA ASN A 46 -7.47 -6.90 -13.06
C ASN A 46 -6.32 -6.53 -12.10
N ALA A 47 -6.57 -6.55 -10.79
CA ALA A 47 -5.53 -6.31 -9.80
C ALA A 47 -4.52 -7.49 -9.78
N SER A 48 -3.24 -7.16 -9.75
CA SER A 48 -2.15 -8.14 -9.79
C SER A 48 -2.28 -9.18 -8.67
N PHE A 49 -2.25 -10.46 -9.04
CA PHE A 49 -2.26 -11.57 -8.08
C PHE A 49 -1.11 -11.47 -7.07
N LEU A 50 0.09 -11.09 -7.53
CA LEU A 50 1.25 -10.90 -6.64
C LEU A 50 1.04 -9.75 -5.65
N GLY A 51 0.36 -8.69 -6.06
CA GLY A 51 0.01 -7.58 -5.17
C GLY A 51 -0.98 -8.03 -4.09
N LYS A 52 -2.04 -8.75 -4.49
CA LYS A 52 -3.01 -9.35 -3.56
C LYS A 52 -2.34 -10.29 -2.57
N ALA A 53 -1.43 -11.14 -3.05
CA ALA A 53 -0.67 -12.04 -2.20
C ALA A 53 0.14 -11.26 -1.16
N LYS A 54 0.84 -10.19 -1.54
CA LYS A 54 1.59 -9.35 -0.58
C LYS A 54 0.69 -8.76 0.50
N VAL A 55 -0.46 -8.20 0.13
CA VAL A 55 -1.42 -7.62 1.08
C VAL A 55 -1.98 -8.70 2.01
N PHE A 56 -2.32 -9.87 1.47
CA PHE A 56 -2.81 -10.99 2.26
C PHE A 56 -1.74 -11.53 3.22
N PHE A 57 -0.53 -11.74 2.73
CA PHE A 57 0.59 -12.21 3.54
C PHE A 57 0.98 -11.21 4.62
N SER A 58 1.02 -9.91 4.32
CA SER A 58 1.33 -8.93 5.35
C SER A 58 0.28 -8.93 6.46
N PHE A 59 -1.00 -9.09 6.11
CA PHE A 59 -2.07 -9.21 7.09
C PHE A 59 -1.97 -10.51 7.92
N VAL A 60 -1.84 -11.67 7.26
CA VAL A 60 -1.77 -12.97 7.93
C VAL A 60 -0.53 -13.09 8.81
N THR A 61 0.63 -12.64 8.34
CA THR A 61 1.87 -12.67 9.13
C THR A 61 1.74 -11.80 10.38
N THR A 62 1.18 -10.60 10.26
CA THR A 62 0.93 -9.74 11.43
C THR A 62 -0.08 -10.36 12.38
N LEU A 63 -1.14 -10.99 11.86
CA LEU A 63 -2.12 -11.70 12.69
C LEU A 63 -1.47 -12.84 13.46
N ILE A 64 -0.69 -13.70 12.78
CA ILE A 64 0.04 -14.80 13.42
C ILE A 64 0.98 -14.27 14.50
N TYR A 65 1.73 -13.21 14.19
CA TYR A 65 2.65 -12.59 15.14
C TYR A 65 1.96 -12.20 16.46
N PHE A 66 0.80 -11.53 16.39
CA PHE A 66 0.07 -11.12 17.59
C PHE A 66 -0.71 -12.26 18.26
N VAL A 67 -1.32 -13.18 17.50
CA VAL A 67 -2.07 -14.32 18.05
C VAL A 67 -1.17 -15.27 18.83
N PHE A 68 0.04 -15.49 18.34
CA PHE A 68 1.01 -16.35 19.01
C PHE A 68 1.90 -15.60 20.00
N SER A 69 1.69 -14.29 20.18
CA SER A 69 2.52 -13.42 21.02
C SER A 69 4.01 -13.68 20.77
N ILE A 70 4.40 -13.62 19.50
CA ILE A 70 5.77 -13.90 19.05
C ILE A 70 6.65 -12.72 19.49
N ASP A 71 7.05 -12.74 20.75
CA ASP A 71 7.92 -11.75 21.39
C ASP A 71 9.38 -12.05 21.01
N ILE A 72 9.90 -11.33 20.01
CA ILE A 72 11.24 -11.56 19.46
C ILE A 72 12.30 -10.99 20.41
N ILE A 73 12.01 -9.84 21.04
CA ILE A 73 12.88 -9.22 22.02
C ILE A 73 12.14 -9.13 23.37
N PRO A 74 12.39 -10.12 24.26
CA PRO A 74 11.62 -10.28 25.48
C PRO A 74 11.52 -9.01 26.33
N GLU A 75 10.32 -8.50 26.57
CA GLU A 75 10.15 -7.26 27.35
C GLU A 75 10.63 -7.45 28.79
N ALA A 76 10.54 -8.69 29.31
CA ALA A 76 11.05 -9.04 30.63
C ALA A 76 12.58 -8.85 30.76
N LEU A 77 13.32 -8.95 29.64
CA LEU A 77 14.79 -8.80 29.62
C LEU A 77 15.23 -7.41 29.17
N PHE A 78 14.50 -6.80 28.23
CA PHE A 78 14.91 -5.57 27.56
C PHE A 78 14.01 -4.36 27.89
N GLY A 79 13.02 -4.56 28.76
CA GLY A 79 12.11 -3.52 29.21
C GLY A 79 11.32 -2.92 28.03
N PRO A 80 11.16 -1.58 27.97
CA PRO A 80 10.41 -0.92 26.89
C PRO A 80 10.97 -1.14 25.47
N LEU A 81 12.18 -1.69 25.34
CA LEU A 81 12.74 -2.00 24.03
C LEU A 81 12.00 -3.15 23.32
N GLY A 82 11.33 -4.03 24.06
CA GLY A 82 10.51 -5.09 23.45
C GLY A 82 9.20 -4.60 22.84
N PHE A 83 8.91 -3.29 22.84
CA PHE A 83 7.85 -2.74 21.99
C PHE A 83 8.31 -2.46 20.55
N PHE A 84 9.63 -2.50 20.28
CA PHE A 84 10.17 -2.11 18.98
C PHE A 84 9.86 -3.12 17.87
N ASP A 85 9.92 -4.42 18.15
CA ASP A 85 9.57 -5.49 17.20
C ASP A 85 8.07 -5.50 16.89
N ASP A 86 7.22 -5.32 17.91
CA ASP A 86 5.77 -5.13 17.74
C ASP A 86 5.46 -3.96 16.80
N ALA A 87 6.04 -2.79 17.11
CA ALA A 87 5.87 -1.59 16.31
C ALA A 87 6.41 -1.80 14.88
N PHE A 88 7.56 -2.45 14.75
CA PHE A 88 8.16 -2.75 13.45
C PHE A 88 7.26 -3.64 12.60
N MET A 89 6.65 -4.67 13.18
CA MET A 89 5.71 -5.56 12.49
C MET A 89 4.48 -4.79 11.96
N ILE A 90 3.91 -3.90 12.77
CA ILE A 90 2.79 -3.06 12.35
C ILE A 90 3.20 -2.10 11.23
N ILE A 91 4.33 -1.39 11.40
CA ILE A 91 4.89 -0.44 10.42
C ILE A 91 5.13 -1.15 9.08
N TRP A 92 5.72 -2.34 9.11
CA TRP A 92 5.98 -3.16 7.93
C TRP A 92 4.68 -3.51 7.20
N ALA A 93 3.68 -4.01 7.93
CA ALA A 93 2.40 -4.39 7.35
C ALA A 93 1.66 -3.20 6.73
N ILE A 94 1.58 -2.08 7.46
CA ILE A 94 0.98 -0.83 6.95
C ILE A 94 1.67 -0.39 5.67
N GLY A 95 3.00 -0.41 5.64
CA GLY A 95 3.78 -0.01 4.47
C GLY A 95 3.48 -0.86 3.24
N ILE A 96 3.44 -2.19 3.39
CA ILE A 96 3.12 -3.11 2.28
C ILE A 96 1.69 -2.89 1.78
N ILE A 97 0.71 -2.82 2.69
CA ILE A 97 -0.70 -2.70 2.30
C ILE A 97 -0.93 -1.36 1.59
N TYR A 98 -0.41 -0.26 2.13
CA TYR A 98 -0.53 1.04 1.50
C TYR A 98 0.17 1.10 0.13
N GLU A 99 1.36 0.52 0.00
CA GLU A 99 2.09 0.50 -1.27
C GLU A 99 1.27 -0.17 -2.38
N GLU A 100 0.63 -1.31 -2.09
CA GLU A 100 -0.16 -2.03 -3.10
C GLU A 100 -1.52 -1.35 -3.36
N LEU A 101 -2.19 -0.83 -2.33
CA LEU A 101 -3.46 -0.11 -2.49
C LEU A 101 -3.30 1.25 -3.20
N SER A 102 -2.17 1.93 -3.03
CA SER A 102 -1.91 3.23 -3.67
C SER A 102 -1.65 3.09 -5.17
N LYS A 103 -1.20 1.91 -5.63
CA LYS A 103 -1.07 1.59 -7.06
C LYS A 103 -2.41 1.19 -7.70
N TYR A 104 -3.41 0.87 -6.89
CA TYR A 104 -4.70 0.40 -7.35
C TYR A 104 -5.62 1.55 -7.76
N LYS A 105 -5.90 1.63 -9.06
CA LYS A 105 -6.91 2.52 -9.65
C LYS A 105 -8.23 1.76 -9.71
N GLY A 106 -8.91 1.65 -8.58
CA GLY A 106 -10.20 0.99 -8.49
C GLY A 106 -11.38 1.95 -8.67
N PRO A 107 -12.62 1.45 -8.61
CA PRO A 107 -13.85 2.26 -8.79
C PRO A 107 -14.01 3.45 -7.82
N GLN A 108 -13.26 3.44 -6.72
CA GLN A 108 -13.22 4.51 -5.71
C GLN A 108 -12.12 5.56 -6.00
N ASP A 109 -11.32 5.39 -7.05
CA ASP A 109 -10.30 6.36 -7.44
C ASP A 109 -10.96 7.62 -8.04
N PRO A 110 -10.67 8.83 -7.50
CA PRO A 110 -11.24 10.07 -7.99
C PRO A 110 -10.98 10.33 -9.49
N TYR A 111 -9.85 9.87 -10.02
CA TYR A 111 -9.50 10.05 -11.43
C TYR A 111 -10.28 9.09 -12.34
N GLU A 112 -10.58 7.87 -11.87
CA GLU A 112 -11.44 6.93 -12.62
C GLU A 112 -12.91 7.33 -12.57
N ARG A 113 -13.38 7.87 -11.43
CA ARG A 113 -14.74 8.44 -11.31
C ARG A 113 -14.96 9.64 -12.23
N SER A 114 -13.92 10.41 -12.53
CA SER A 114 -13.99 11.54 -13.48
C SER A 114 -13.89 11.10 -14.95
N GLY A 115 -13.35 9.90 -15.22
CA GLY A 115 -13.03 9.42 -16.58
C GLY A 115 -14.09 8.52 -17.23
N LYS A 116 -15.04 7.95 -16.49
CA LYS A 116 -16.18 7.26 -17.10
C LYS A 116 -17.27 8.26 -17.45
N LYS A 117 -17.11 8.97 -18.57
CA LYS A 117 -18.27 9.52 -19.28
C LYS A 117 -19.10 8.32 -19.73
N VAL A 118 -20.24 8.10 -19.07
CA VAL A 118 -21.22 7.12 -19.52
C VAL A 118 -21.85 7.69 -20.77
N TYR A 119 -21.27 7.42 -21.93
CA TYR A 119 -21.92 7.69 -23.20
C TYR A 119 -23.19 6.84 -23.24
N LYS A 120 -24.34 7.48 -23.44
CA LYS A 120 -25.63 6.77 -23.53
C LYS A 120 -25.65 5.77 -24.68
N ASP A 121 -24.82 6.00 -25.70
CA ASP A 121 -24.68 5.18 -26.89
C ASP A 121 -23.19 5.12 -27.29
N PRO A 122 -22.63 3.93 -27.58
CA PRO A 122 -21.24 3.78 -28.03
C PRO A 122 -20.90 4.53 -29.33
N ASN A 123 -21.91 4.98 -30.09
CA ASN A 123 -21.73 5.70 -31.35
C ASN A 123 -21.86 7.22 -31.22
N ILE A 124 -22.09 7.77 -30.03
CA ILE A 124 -22.30 9.21 -29.84
C ILE A 124 -21.15 9.79 -29.00
N ILE A 125 -20.43 10.76 -29.58
CA ILE A 125 -19.39 11.54 -28.89
C ILE A 125 -20.01 12.86 -28.44
N ASP A 126 -20.48 12.92 -27.19
CA ASP A 126 -21.17 14.09 -26.60
C ASP A 126 -20.22 15.17 -26.04
N ASP A 127 -18.90 15.02 -26.21
CA ASP A 127 -17.89 15.89 -25.60
C ASP A 127 -16.97 16.63 -26.57
N ALA A 128 -17.40 16.77 -27.82
CA ALA A 128 -16.73 17.63 -28.78
C ALA A 128 -16.88 19.11 -28.38
N ASN A 129 -15.80 19.72 -27.90
CA ASN A 129 -15.73 21.15 -27.64
C ASN A 129 -15.01 21.82 -28.83
N TYR A 130 -15.72 22.62 -29.62
CA TYR A 130 -15.13 23.34 -30.75
C TYR A 130 -15.26 24.85 -30.54
N SER A 131 -14.18 25.58 -30.80
CA SER A 131 -14.23 27.03 -30.93
C SER A 131 -14.28 27.39 -32.41
N ILE A 132 -15.36 28.05 -32.83
CA ILE A 132 -15.39 28.69 -34.15
C ILE A 132 -14.49 29.92 -34.05
N LYS A 133 -13.50 29.99 -34.94
CA LYS A 133 -12.76 31.23 -35.18
C LYS A 133 -13.37 31.86 -36.41
N ASP A 134 -13.94 33.04 -36.26
CA ASP A 134 -14.34 33.86 -37.41
C ASP A 134 -13.05 34.46 -37.99
N GLU A 135 -12.76 34.16 -39.26
CA GLU A 135 -11.66 34.80 -40.00
C GLU A 135 -12.16 36.18 -40.48
N GLU A 136 -11.62 37.25 -39.87
CA GLU A 136 -11.68 38.63 -40.40
C GLU A 136 -10.53 38.88 -41.39
#